data_AF-A0A5E4ND43-F1
#
_entry.id   AF-A0A5E4ND43-F1
#
_cell.length_a   1.000
_cell.length_b   1.000
_cell.length_c   1.000
_cell.angle_alpha   90.00
_cell.angle_beta   90.00
_cell.angle_gamma   90.00
#
_symmetry.space_group_name_H-M   'P 1'
#
loop_
_entity.id
_entity.type
_entity.pdbx_description
1 polymer ?
#
loop_
_entity_poly.entity_id
_entity_poly.type
_entity_poly.pdbx_seq_one_letter_code
_entity_poly.pdbx_strand_id
1 'polypeptide(L)' 'MYNKAIILVEDMCLMLTNKLLIQLGMTTPNRPMHDVFNQELRRETQYDSEALKETVLRNVPFLNEQQK' A
#
# COMPACT_ATOMS: atom_id res chain seq x y z
N MET A 1 -5.04 18.54 -10.06
CA MET A 1 -4.52 19.03 -11.37
C MET A 1 -3.00 18.85 -11.44
N TYR A 2 -2.23 19.42 -10.51
CA TYR A 2 -0.76 19.37 -10.46
C TYR A 2 -0.14 17.97 -10.64
N ASN A 3 -0.58 16.98 -9.85
CA ASN A 3 -0.04 15.62 -9.90
C ASN A 3 -0.28 14.92 -11.26
N LYS A 4 -1.44 15.16 -11.90
CA LYS A 4 -1.72 14.63 -13.24
C LYS A 4 -0.76 15.20 -14.30
N ALA A 5 -0.42 16.48 -14.19
CA ALA A 5 0.54 17.12 -15.09
C ALA A 5 1.94 16.55 -14.90
N ILE A 6 2.39 16.33 -13.65
CA ILE A 6 3.71 15.74 -13.38
C ILE A 6 3.79 14.29 -13.90
N ILE A 7 2.72 13.50 -13.76
CA ILE A 7 2.66 12.14 -14.31
C ILE A 7 2.85 12.18 -15.84
N LEU A 8 2.15 13.07 -16.55
CA LEU A 8 2.30 13.21 -18.00
C LEU A 8 3.73 13.62 -18.40
N VAL A 9 4.35 14.53 -17.66
CA VAL A 9 5.74 14.95 -17.90
C VAL A 9 6.70 13.78 -17.63
N GLU A 10 6.47 13.00 -16.57
CA GLU A 10 7.29 11.81 -16.28
C GLU A 10 7.20 10.76 -17.39
N ASP A 11 5.99 10.48 -17.88
CA ASP A 11 5.78 9.52 -18.95
C ASP A 11 6.46 9.99 -20.26
N MET A 12 6.43 11.30 -20.56
CA MET A 12 7.19 11.88 -21.68
C MET A 12 8.70 11.72 -21.50
N CYS A 13 9.23 12.01 -20.31
CA CYS A 13 10.65 11.84 -20.01
C CYS A 13 11.10 10.38 -20.14
N LEU A 14 10.29 9.44 -19.66
CA LEU A 14 10.51 8.01 -19.83
C LEU A 14 10.53 7.62 -21.31
N MET A 15 9.56 8.09 -22.11
CA MET A 15 9.54 7.77 -23.54
C MET A 15 10.73 8.35 -24.31
N LEU A 16 11.16 9.57 -23.99
CA LEU A 16 12.19 10.27 -24.74
C LEU A 16 13.61 9.89 -24.32
N THR A 17 13.81 9.63 -23.03
CA THR A 17 15.15 9.50 -22.43
C THR A 17 15.35 8.21 -21.65
N ASN A 18 14.28 7.42 -21.46
CA ASN A 18 14.26 6.24 -20.59
C ASN A 18 14.73 6.54 -19.15
N LYS A 19 14.49 7.78 -18.68
CA LYS A 19 14.82 8.24 -17.34
C LYS A 19 13.57 8.70 -16.61
N LEU A 20 13.50 8.35 -15.33
CA LEU A 20 12.51 8.84 -14.38
C LEU A 20 12.81 10.29 -14.00
N LEU A 21 11.79 11.03 -13.54
CA LEU A 21 11.96 12.42 -13.10
C LEU A 21 12.97 12.55 -11.96
N ILE A 22 13.02 11.59 -11.05
CA ILE A 22 13.99 11.57 -9.96
C ILE A 22 15.45 11.49 -10.45
N GLN A 23 15.69 10.83 -11.58
CA GLN A 23 17.02 10.72 -12.20
C GLN A 23 17.42 12.03 -12.93
N LEU A 24 16.45 12.91 -13.16
CA LEU A 24 16.63 14.26 -13.69
C LEU A 24 16.64 15.32 -12.59
N GLY A 25 16.63 14.92 -11.31
CA GLY A 25 16.61 15.83 -10.15
C GLY A 25 15.26 16.50 -9.91
N MET A 26 14.18 15.96 -10.47
CA MET A 26 12.81 16.48 -10.31
C MET A 26 12.00 15.67 -9.30
N THR A 27 10.92 16.25 -8.79
CA THR A 27 10.02 15.61 -7.82
C THR A 27 9.27 14.44 -8.46
N THR A 28 9.30 13.28 -7.82
CA THR A 28 8.54 12.09 -8.23
C THR A 28 7.02 12.36 -8.14
N PRO A 29 6.23 12.03 -9.18
CA PRO A 29 4.79 12.14 -9.09
C PRO A 29 4.22 11.11 -8.11
N ASN A 30 3.13 11.47 -7.44
CA ASN A 30 2.40 10.51 -6.63
C ASN A 30 1.48 9.68 -7.53
N ARG A 31 1.86 8.46 -7.88
CA ARG A 31 1.02 7.60 -8.75
C ARG A 31 -0.10 6.97 -7.91
N PRO A 32 -1.39 7.13 -8.28
CA PRO A 32 -2.50 6.51 -7.54
C PRO A 32 -2.40 4.97 -7.45
N MET A 33 -1.73 4.34 -8.41
CA MET A 33 -1.49 2.89 -8.40
C MET A 33 -0.55 2.48 -7.25
N HIS A 34 0.41 3.35 -6.89
CA HIS A 34 1.23 3.18 -5.69
C HIS A 34 0.40 3.36 -4.41
N ASP A 35 -0.59 4.27 -4.41
CA ASP A 35 -1.51 4.44 -3.28
C ASP A 35 -2.39 3.20 -3.07
N VAL A 36 -2.86 2.54 -4.15
CA VAL A 36 -3.63 1.29 -4.05
C VAL A 36 -2.78 0.15 -3.49
N PHE A 37 -1.57 -0.06 -4.02
CA PHE A 37 -0.64 -1.07 -3.49
C PHE A 37 -0.29 -0.79 -2.01
N ASN A 38 0.00 0.47 -1.68
CA ASN A 38 0.27 0.89 -0.30
C ASN A 38 -0.97 0.72 0.58
N GLN A 39 -2.19 0.88 0.07
CA GLN A 39 -3.42 0.67 0.81
C GLN A 39 -3.66 -0.81 1.12
N GLU A 40 -3.41 -1.71 0.16
CA GLU A 40 -3.49 -3.15 0.41
C GLU A 40 -2.41 -3.61 1.39
N LEU A 41 -1.17 -3.17 1.21
CA LEU A 41 -0.07 -3.46 2.15
C LEU A 41 -0.36 -2.92 3.56
N ARG A 42 -0.96 -1.73 3.67
CA ARG A 42 -1.39 -1.19 4.97
C ARG A 42 -2.55 -1.97 5.58
N ARG A 43 -3.50 -2.46 4.78
CA ARG A 43 -4.56 -3.35 5.26
C ARG A 43 -4.00 -4.67 5.79
N GLU A 44 -3.02 -5.24 5.10
CA GLU A 44 -2.35 -6.47 5.54
C GLU A 44 -1.51 -6.29 6.81
N THR A 45 -0.94 -5.10 7.02
CA THR A 45 -0.04 -4.85 8.16
C THR A 45 -0.73 -4.19 9.36
N GLN A 46 -1.92 -3.60 9.19
CA GLN A 46 -2.69 -2.94 10.25
C GLN A 46 -3.87 -3.80 10.72
N TYR A 47 -3.66 -5.09 10.97
CA TYR A 47 -4.60 -5.85 11.79
C TYR A 47 -4.40 -5.50 13.26
N ASP A 48 -5.50 -5.27 13.97
CA ASP A 48 -5.47 -5.03 15.41
C ASP A 48 -5.17 -6.36 16.13
N SER A 49 -3.90 -6.55 16.48
CA SER A 49 -3.41 -7.76 17.14
C SER A 49 -4.04 -7.97 18.51
N GLU A 50 -4.36 -6.89 19.22
CA GLU A 50 -4.99 -6.97 20.54
C GLU A 50 -6.46 -7.37 20.41
N ALA A 51 -7.21 -6.77 19.49
CA ALA A 51 -8.59 -7.19 19.21
C ALA A 51 -8.67 -8.65 18.73
N LEU A 52 -7.71 -9.10 17.92
CA LEU A 52 -7.61 -10.48 17.48
C LEU A 52 -7.33 -11.41 18.67
N LYS A 53 -6.37 -11.07 19.53
CA LYS A 53 -6.01 -11.83 20.73
C LYS A 53 -7.17 -11.93 21.71
N GLU A 54 -7.88 -10.83 21.97
CA GLU A 54 -9.09 -10.83 22.79
C GLU A 54 -10.17 -11.75 22.22
N THR A 55 -10.33 -11.73 20.89
CA THR A 55 -11.30 -12.58 20.20
C THR A 55 -10.94 -14.07 20.32
N VAL A 56 -9.67 -14.41 20.16
CA VAL A 56 -9.19 -15.78 20.38
C VAL A 56 -9.43 -16.20 21.83
N LEU A 57 -8.98 -15.41 22.81
CA LEU A 57 -9.14 -15.73 24.24
C LEU A 57 -10.60 -15.89 24.65
N ARG A 58 -11.50 -15.09 24.09
CA ARG A 58 -12.94 -15.19 24.32
C ARG A 58 -13.54 -16.48 23.75
N ASN A 59 -13.04 -16.94 22.61
CA ASN A 59 -13.62 -18.07 21.88
C ASN A 59 -13.02 -19.43 22.28
N VAL A 60 -11.77 -19.47 22.73
CA VAL A 60 -11.06 -20.68 23.16
C VAL A 60 -11.85 -21.53 24.19
N PRO A 61 -12.51 -20.95 25.21
CA PRO A 61 -13.33 -21.72 26.16
C PRO A 61 -14.53 -22.44 25.53
N PHE A 62 -14.97 -22.02 24.34
CA PHE A 62 -16.12 -22.59 23.63
C PHE A 62 -15.72 -23.64 22.58
N LEU A 63 -14.42 -23.90 22.41
CA LEU A 63 -13.91 -24.89 21.45
C LEU A 63 -13.97 -26.30 22.04
N ASN A 64 -14.41 -27.26 21.23
CA ASN A 64 -14.30 -28.67 21.57
C ASN A 64 -12.89 -29.22 21.30
N GLU A 65 -12.60 -30.45 21.73
CA GLU A 65 -11.27 -31.07 21.60
C GLU A 65 -10.81 -31.30 20.14
N GLN A 66 -11.71 -31.25 19.16
CA GLN A 66 -11.35 -31.32 17.73
C GLN A 66 -11.11 -29.93 17.11
N GLN A 67 -11.49 -28.85 17.81
CA GLN A 67 -11.42 -27.46 17.35
C GLN A 67 -10.32 -26.65 18.04
N LYS A 68 -9.79 -27.14 19.16
CA LYS A 68 -8.57 -26.63 19.78
C LYS A 68 -7.34 -27.00 18.96
#